data_AF-A0A661SLR4-F1
#
_entry.id   AF-A0A661SLR4-F1
#
_cell.length_a   1.000
_cell.length_b   1.000
_cell.length_c   1.000
_cell.angle_alpha   90.00
_cell.angle_beta   90.00
_cell.angle_gamma   90.00
#
_symmetry.space_group_name_H-M   'P 1'
#
loop_
_entity.id
_entity.type
_entity.pdbx_description
1 polymer ?
#
loop_
_entity_poly.entity_id
_entity_poly.type
_entity_poly.pdbx_seq_one_letter_code
_entity_poly.pdbx_strand_id
1 'polypeptide(L)'
;MRRIPVILIIFFYLACIPCFAMEALLVSIVSVDRVNGKMTVQVSGWSGSDNKNGSSEQITVLFPPGQLPASVKTGSTMRLWGNYLHGETREFQAQTIRGHHKHGKDPTGVRSRLGKCRHRGMNRGGGHLGGGNRGGHH
;
A
#
# COMPACT_ATOMS: atom_id res chain seq x y z
N MET A 1 -5.13 40.57 -37.03
CA MET A 1 -4.78 39.13 -36.94
C MET A 1 -3.72 38.77 -35.86
N ARG A 2 -3.15 39.72 -35.09
CA ARG A 2 -2.05 39.43 -34.13
C ARG A 2 -2.49 38.98 -32.72
N ARG A 3 -3.78 38.87 -32.42
CA ARG A 3 -4.28 38.58 -31.05
C ARG A 3 -4.50 37.08 -30.77
N ILE A 4 -4.61 36.27 -31.82
CA ILE A 4 -4.79 34.81 -31.73
C ILE A 4 -3.68 34.11 -30.92
N PRO A 5 -2.37 34.41 -31.10
CA PRO A 5 -1.34 33.73 -30.31
C PRO A 5 -1.39 34.11 -28.82
N VAL A 6 -1.77 35.34 -28.48
CA VAL A 6 -1.89 35.80 -27.09
C VAL A 6 -3.03 35.07 -26.38
N ILE A 7 -4.16 34.87 -27.06
CA ILE A 7 -5.32 34.13 -26.52
C ILE A 7 -4.95 32.66 -26.30
N LEU A 8 -4.22 32.03 -27.22
CA LEU A 8 -3.76 30.64 -27.07
C LEU A 8 -2.79 30.47 -25.89
N ILE A 9 -1.87 31.42 -25.67
CA ILE A 9 -0.94 31.38 -24.54
C ILE A 9 -1.72 31.47 -23.22
N ILE A 10 -2.69 32.40 -23.09
CA ILE A 10 -3.52 32.53 -21.89
C ILE A 10 -4.33 31.26 -21.64
N PHE A 11 -4.90 30.67 -22.69
CA PHE A 11 -5.66 29.42 -22.58
C PHE A 11 -4.77 28.24 -22.15
N PHE A 12 -3.53 28.19 -22.63
CA PHE A 12 -2.55 27.18 -22.23
C PHE A 12 -2.13 27.34 -20.77
N TYR A 13 -1.95 28.57 -20.29
CA TYR A 13 -1.68 28.85 -18.87
C TYR A 13 -2.89 28.53 -17.97
N LEU A 14 -4.12 28.80 -18.42
CA LEU A 14 -5.33 28.43 -17.66
C LEU A 14 -5.59 26.91 -17.64
N ALA A 15 -5.22 26.20 -18.71
CA ALA A 15 -5.37 24.75 -18.79
C ALA A 15 -4.29 23.99 -17.99
N CYS A 16 -3.24 24.67 -17.54
CA CYS A 16 -2.23 24.10 -16.66
C CYS A 16 -2.77 24.04 -15.22
N ILE A 17 -3.74 23.16 -14.98
CA ILE A 17 -4.12 22.80 -13.61
C ILE A 17 -2.90 22.11 -12.99
N PRO A 18 -2.41 22.55 -11.82
CA PRO A 18 -1.34 21.85 -11.13
C PRO A 18 -1.82 20.42 -10.82
N CYS A 19 -1.27 19.45 -11.54
CA CYS A 19 -1.44 18.04 -11.22
C CYS A 19 -0.65 17.80 -9.93
N PHE A 20 -1.31 17.89 -8.78
CA PHE A 20 -0.72 17.54 -7.50
C PHE A 20 -0.42 16.04 -7.51
N ALA A 21 0.84 15.69 -7.75
CA ALA A 21 1.30 14.32 -7.65
C ALA A 21 1.27 13.90 -6.17
N MET A 22 0.39 12.96 -5.83
CA MET A 22 0.38 12.36 -4.49
C MET A 22 1.53 11.35 -4.37
N GLU A 23 2.28 11.45 -3.29
CA GLU A 23 3.35 10.50 -2.98
C GLU A 23 2.79 9.23 -2.38
N ALA A 24 3.45 8.10 -2.68
CA ALA A 24 3.08 6.79 -2.18
C ALA A 24 4.23 6.18 -1.38
N LEU A 25 4.03 5.96 -0.08
CA LEU A 25 5.03 5.39 0.82
C LEU A 25 4.67 3.95 1.19
N LEU A 26 5.65 3.06 1.18
CA LEU A 26 5.54 1.74 1.79
C LEU A 26 6.17 1.80 3.17
N VAL A 27 5.40 1.49 4.21
CA VAL A 27 5.81 1.72 5.59
C VAL A 27 5.48 0.55 6.50
N SER A 28 6.27 0.38 7.56
CA SER A 28 6.01 -0.53 8.67
C SER A 28 5.58 0.26 9.90
N ILE A 29 4.50 -0.16 10.55
CA ILE A 29 3.91 0.60 11.67
C ILE A 29 4.66 0.33 12.95
N VAL A 30 5.22 1.37 13.57
CA VAL A 30 5.94 1.27 14.84
C VAL A 30 4.97 1.46 16.00
N SER A 31 4.19 2.54 15.96
CA SER A 31 3.22 2.90 17.00
C SER A 31 1.99 3.56 16.39
N VAL A 32 0.87 3.48 17.10
CA VAL A 32 -0.41 4.06 16.66
C VAL A 32 -1.04 4.82 17.82
N ASP A 33 -1.24 6.12 17.65
CA ASP A 33 -1.99 6.97 18.56
C ASP A 33 -3.34 7.33 17.93
N ARG A 34 -4.37 6.60 18.33
CA ARG A 34 -5.72 6.75 17.79
C ARG A 34 -6.44 7.97 18.33
N VAL A 35 -6.05 8.45 19.51
CA VAL A 35 -6.70 9.60 20.16
C VAL A 35 -6.34 10.86 19.38
N ASN A 36 -5.06 10.99 19.02
CA ASN A 36 -4.56 12.14 18.27
C ASN A 36 -4.55 11.93 16.75
N GLY A 37 -4.97 10.77 16.25
CA GLY A 37 -4.95 10.45 14.82
C GLY A 37 -3.54 10.38 14.22
N LYS A 38 -2.55 10.00 15.03
CA LYS A 38 -1.13 9.95 14.65
C LYS A 38 -0.62 8.51 14.58
N MET A 39 0.35 8.27 13.72
CA MET A 39 0.97 6.97 13.59
C MET A 39 2.47 7.16 13.31
N THR A 40 3.33 6.55 14.11
CA THR A 40 4.76 6.53 13.81
C THR A 40 5.04 5.32 12.94
N VAL A 41 5.66 5.56 11.80
CA VAL A 41 5.96 4.50 10.84
C VAL A 41 7.41 4.57 10.42
N GLN A 42 7.93 3.42 10.02
CA GLN A 42 9.25 3.26 9.47
C GLN A 42 9.11 3.10 7.95
N VAL A 43 9.74 3.98 7.18
CA VAL A 43 9.63 3.96 5.72
C VAL A 43 10.56 2.87 5.17
N SER A 44 10.00 1.95 4.37
CA SER A 44 10.76 0.91 3.70
C SER A 44 10.93 1.26 2.22
N GLY A 45 12.16 1.58 1.81
CA GLY A 45 12.52 1.71 0.39
C GLY A 45 12.31 3.10 -0.22
N TRP A 46 13.07 4.09 0.23
CA TRP A 46 13.33 5.28 -0.58
C TRP A 46 14.31 4.90 -1.71
N SER A 47 13.77 4.51 -2.88
CA SER A 47 14.55 4.15 -4.07
C SER A 47 15.10 5.38 -4.81
N GLY A 48 15.78 6.25 -4.08
CA GLY A 48 16.48 7.43 -4.60
C GLY A 48 17.72 7.80 -3.77
N SER A 49 18.08 6.99 -2.77
CA SER A 49 19.31 7.14 -2.03
C SER A 49 20.13 5.88 -2.26
N ASP A 50 21.24 6.01 -2.99
CA ASP A 50 22.29 4.98 -3.18
C ASP A 50 22.99 4.60 -1.87
N ASN A 51 22.38 4.86 -0.71
CA ASN A 51 22.90 4.49 0.57
C ASN A 51 22.41 3.08 0.91
N LYS A 52 23.23 2.08 0.57
CA LYS A 52 23.17 0.69 1.04
C LYS A 52 23.41 0.55 2.55
N ASN A 53 22.99 1.54 3.34
CA ASN A 53 22.91 1.46 4.78
C ASN A 53 21.44 1.62 5.14
N GLY A 54 20.82 0.55 5.63
CA GLY A 54 19.41 0.46 6.01
C GLY A 54 19.05 1.33 7.23
N SER A 55 19.32 2.63 7.15
CA SER A 55 18.75 3.63 8.06
C SER A 55 17.28 3.73 7.72
N SER A 56 16.49 2.99 8.46
CA SER A 56 15.05 2.92 8.34
C SER A 56 14.48 4.13 9.08
N GLU A 57 14.28 5.23 8.35
CA GLU A 57 13.82 6.50 8.90
C GLU A 57 12.40 6.36 9.45
N GLN A 58 12.20 6.84 10.69
CA GLN A 58 10.89 6.92 11.31
C GLN A 58 10.28 8.29 11.04
N ILE A 59 9.04 8.29 10.56
CA ILE A 59 8.28 9.49 10.27
C ILE A 59 6.94 9.45 11.01
N THR A 60 6.40 10.61 11.30
CA THR A 60 5.07 10.77 11.88
C THR A 60 4.06 10.93 10.76
N VAL A 61 3.06 10.07 10.73
CA VAL A 61 1.95 10.11 9.80
C VAL A 61 0.73 10.68 10.51
N LEU A 62 0.15 11.72 9.92
CA LEU A 62 -1.07 12.35 10.39
C LEU A 62 -2.24 11.91 9.51
N PHE A 63 -3.32 11.51 10.15
CA PHE A 63 -4.59 11.20 9.48
C PHE A 63 -5.63 12.26 9.82
N PRO A 64 -6.51 12.62 8.86
CA PRO A 64 -7.71 13.37 9.20
C PRO A 64 -8.54 12.62 10.25
N PRO A 65 -9.29 13.36 11.10
CA PRO A 65 -10.08 12.75 12.16
C PRO A 65 -11.05 11.70 11.59
N GLY A 66 -11.08 10.52 12.20
CA GLY A 66 -11.92 9.40 11.79
C GLY A 66 -11.43 8.60 10.56
N GLN A 67 -10.31 8.96 9.93
CA GLN A 67 -9.79 8.24 8.76
C GLN A 67 -8.78 7.14 9.08
N LEU A 68 -8.26 7.08 10.32
CA LEU A 68 -7.35 6.02 10.73
C LEU A 68 -8.14 4.70 10.91
N PRO A 69 -7.93 3.68 10.05
CA PRO A 69 -8.73 2.47 10.11
C PRO A 69 -8.50 1.68 11.41
N ALA A 70 -9.57 1.10 11.95
CA ALA A 70 -9.46 0.30 13.17
C ALA A 70 -8.57 -0.94 13.01
N SER A 71 -8.39 -1.43 11.79
CA SER A 71 -7.60 -2.60 11.42
C SER A 71 -6.08 -2.37 11.41
N VAL A 72 -5.62 -1.14 11.62
CA VAL A 72 -4.19 -0.79 11.69
C VAL A 72 -3.56 -1.39 12.94
N LYS A 73 -2.51 -2.18 12.75
CA LYS A 73 -1.76 -2.86 13.83
C LYS A 73 -0.28 -2.53 13.74
N THR A 74 0.37 -2.42 14.89
CA THR A 74 1.82 -2.32 14.99
C THR A 74 2.49 -3.55 14.36
N GLY A 75 3.66 -3.34 13.75
CA GLY A 75 4.42 -4.34 13.00
C GLY A 75 3.85 -4.69 11.62
N SER A 76 2.68 -4.17 11.24
CA SER A 76 2.12 -4.44 9.91
C SER A 76 2.67 -3.48 8.86
N THR A 77 2.85 -3.99 7.63
CA THR A 77 3.28 -3.20 6.48
C THR A 77 2.07 -2.68 5.71
N MET A 78 2.07 -1.38 5.44
CA MET A 78 0.98 -0.70 4.73
C MET A 78 1.52 0.26 3.68
N ARG A 79 0.68 0.54 2.69
CA ARG A 79 0.94 1.58 1.70
C ARG A 79 0.10 2.80 2.01
N LEU A 80 0.76 3.95 2.08
CA LEU A 80 0.18 5.26 2.35
C LEU A 80 0.25 6.12 1.10
N TRP A 81 -0.80 6.90 0.86
CA TRP A 81 -0.82 7.93 -0.17
C TRP A 81 -1.14 9.28 0.47
N GLY A 82 -0.42 10.31 0.07
CA GLY A 82 -0.48 11.60 0.72
C GLY A 82 0.66 12.51 0.30
N ASN A 83 0.95 13.50 1.13
CA ASN A 83 2.02 14.47 0.89
C ASN A 83 2.77 14.74 2.18
N TYR A 84 4.06 15.05 2.08
CA TYR A 84 4.80 15.64 3.19
C TYR A 84 4.27 17.03 3.52
N LEU A 85 4.13 17.31 4.81
CA LEU A 85 3.69 18.62 5.28
C LEU A 85 4.86 19.60 5.25
N HIS A 86 4.61 20.79 4.72
CA HIS A 86 5.58 21.89 4.67
C HIS A 86 6.94 21.54 4.01
N GLY A 87 7.01 20.46 3.22
CA GLY A 87 8.26 19.96 2.66
C GLY A 87 9.17 19.24 3.67
N GLU A 88 8.70 18.96 4.89
CA GLU A 88 9.44 18.21 5.89
C GLU A 88 9.29 16.70 5.68
N THR A 89 10.41 15.99 5.53
CA THR A 89 10.42 14.53 5.30
C THR A 89 9.98 13.71 6.52
N ARG A 90 9.72 14.35 7.66
CA ARG A 90 9.37 13.69 8.93
C ARG A 90 7.88 13.70 9.25
N GLU A 91 7.10 14.54 8.57
CA GLU A 91 5.66 14.65 8.77
C GLU A 91 4.90 14.40 7.47
N PHE A 92 4.11 13.34 7.43
CA PHE A 92 3.37 12.93 6.25
C PHE A 92 1.87 12.97 6.52
N GLN A 93 1.13 13.74 5.72
CA GLN A 93 -0.32 13.73 5.78
C GLN A 93 -0.87 12.64 4.87
N ALA A 94 -1.35 11.55 5.48
CA ALA A 94 -1.94 10.46 4.74
C ALA A 94 -3.41 10.76 4.42
N GLN A 95 -3.77 10.65 3.15
CA GLN A 95 -5.16 10.71 2.68
C GLN A 95 -5.75 9.32 2.47
N THR A 96 -4.92 8.33 2.19
CA THR A 96 -5.38 6.95 1.97
C THR A 96 -4.36 5.96 2.51
N ILE A 97 -4.85 4.90 3.13
CA ILE A 97 -4.06 3.79 3.65
C ILE A 97 -4.63 2.47 3.12
N ARG A 98 -3.75 1.58 2.66
CA ARG A 98 -4.12 0.21 2.30
C ARG A 98 -3.15 -0.78 2.91
N GLY A 99 -3.70 -1.77 3.60
CA GLY A 99 -2.93 -2.89 4.12
C GLY A 99 -2.45 -3.80 3.00
N HIS A 100 -1.26 -4.37 3.16
CA HIS A 100 -0.79 -5.40 2.24
C HIS A 100 -1.48 -6.72 2.56
N HIS A 101 -2.53 -7.08 1.83
CA HIS A 101 -3.16 -8.39 1.96
C HIS A 101 -2.24 -9.46 1.36
N LYS A 102 -1.72 -10.37 2.18
CA LYS A 102 -0.91 -11.53 1.72
C LYS A 102 -1.73 -12.58 0.95
N HIS A 103 -3.04 -12.43 0.89
CA HIS A 103 -3.93 -13.37 0.22
C HIS A 103 -4.82 -12.63 -0.78
N GLY A 104 -4.26 -12.33 -1.96
CA GLY A 104 -5.11 -12.17 -3.13
C GLY A 104 -5.82 -13.50 -3.36
N LYS A 105 -7.15 -13.51 -3.29
CA LYS A 105 -7.97 -14.62 -3.76
C LYS A 105 -7.62 -14.78 -5.24
N ASP A 106 -6.81 -15.78 -5.58
CA ASP A 106 -6.32 -16.09 -6.93
C ASP A 106 -7.50 -16.63 -7.74
N PRO A 107 -8.30 -15.78 -8.43
CA PRO A 107 -9.58 -16.21 -8.98
C PRO A 107 -9.36 -17.11 -10.20
N THR A 108 -8.22 -16.92 -10.87
CA THR A 108 -7.81 -17.69 -12.03
C THR A 108 -7.09 -18.98 -11.63
N GLY A 109 -6.69 -19.12 -10.35
CA GLY A 109 -5.97 -20.28 -9.83
C GLY A 109 -4.57 -20.48 -10.44
N VAL A 110 -4.09 -19.55 -11.26
CA VAL A 110 -2.82 -19.69 -12.00
C VAL A 110 -1.63 -19.70 -11.03
N ARG A 111 -1.63 -18.81 -10.03
CA ARG A 111 -0.55 -18.69 -9.05
C ARG A 111 -0.49 -19.93 -8.15
N SER A 112 -1.66 -20.51 -7.81
CA SER A 112 -1.76 -21.76 -7.07
C SER A 112 -1.23 -22.98 -7.83
N ARG A 113 -1.32 -22.98 -9.18
CA ARG A 113 -0.81 -24.06 -10.04
C ARG A 113 0.69 -23.96 -10.24
N LEU A 114 1.20 -22.75 -10.49
CA LEU A 114 2.64 -22.51 -10.69
C LEU A 114 3.46 -22.79 -9.42
N GLY A 115 2.91 -22.57 -8.23
CA GLY A 115 3.58 -22.86 -6.96
C GLY A 115 3.65 -24.34 -6.57
N LYS A 116 2.79 -25.20 -7.13
CA LYS A 116 2.69 -26.62 -6.74
C LYS A 116 3.73 -27.52 -7.40
N CYS A 117 4.37 -27.08 -8.49
CA CYS A 117 5.33 -27.90 -9.22
C CYS A 117 6.73 -27.96 -8.60
N ARG A 118 7.00 -27.24 -7.49
CA ARG A 118 8.33 -27.25 -6.85
C ARG A 118 8.50 -28.26 -5.71
N HIS A 119 7.46 -28.99 -5.31
CA HIS A 119 7.53 -30.02 -4.27
C HIS A 119 6.92 -31.36 -4.69
N ARG A 120 7.35 -31.87 -5.86
CA ARG A 120 7.08 -33.27 -6.23
C ARG A 120 8.38 -34.00 -6.58
N GLY A 121 9.31 -33.96 -5.64
CA GLY A 121 10.47 -34.83 -5.59
C GLY A 121 10.76 -35.13 -4.14
N MET A 122 10.63 -36.39 -3.75
CA MET A 122 10.91 -36.96 -2.42
C MET A 122 9.97 -36.56 -1.26
N ASN A 123 8.90 -37.33 -1.04
CA ASN A 123 8.83 -38.36 0.03
C ASN A 123 7.39 -38.75 0.42
N ARG A 124 7.10 -40.04 0.22
CA ARG A 124 6.28 -40.97 1.03
C ARG A 124 4.87 -40.58 1.51
N GLY A 125 3.89 -41.41 1.09
CA GLY A 125 2.57 -41.63 1.73
C GLY A 125 1.45 -40.89 1.01
N GLY A 126 0.41 -41.48 0.43
CA GLY A 126 -0.21 -42.79 0.65
C GLY A 126 -1.68 -42.56 1.04
N GLY A 127 -2.63 -42.89 0.15
CA GLY A 127 -4.10 -42.92 0.39
C GLY A 127 -4.75 -41.53 0.42
N HIS A 128 -5.57 -41.09 -0.55
CA HIS A 128 -6.93 -41.54 -0.85
C HIS A 128 -7.83 -41.70 0.39
N LEU A 129 -9.07 -41.19 0.27
CA LEU A 129 -10.20 -41.15 1.24
C LEU A 129 -10.28 -39.82 2.03
N GLY A 130 -11.38 -39.08 2.08
CA GLY A 130 -12.71 -39.30 1.53
C GLY A 130 -13.45 -37.98 1.38
N GLY A 131 -14.07 -37.81 0.21
CA GLY A 131 -15.13 -36.84 0.00
C GLY A 131 -16.46 -37.56 0.02
N GLY A 132 -17.46 -36.94 0.65
CA GLY A 132 -18.87 -37.25 0.47
C GLY A 132 -19.51 -37.99 1.65
N ASN A 133 -20.41 -37.31 2.36
CA ASN A 133 -21.76 -37.85 2.43
C ASN A 133 -22.81 -36.72 2.57
N ARG A 134 -23.72 -36.69 1.61
CA ARG A 134 -24.99 -35.97 1.61
C ARG A 134 -26.08 -37.00 1.93
N GLY A 135 -27.09 -36.59 2.71
CA GLY A 135 -28.36 -37.31 2.91
C GLY A 135 -28.31 -38.30 4.09
N GLY A 136 -29.35 -38.51 4.90
CA GLY A 136 -30.73 -38.03 4.93
C GLY A 136 -31.47 -38.79 6.07
N HIS A 137 -32.63 -38.27 6.50
CA HIS A 137 -33.73 -38.93 7.21
C HIS A 137 -33.43 -39.94 8.34
N HIS A 138 -33.77 -39.60 9.59
CA HIS A 138 -34.94 -40.09 10.33
C HIS A 138 -35.07 -39.32 11.65
#